data_AF-A0AA37XAT2-F1
#
_entry.id   AF-A0AA37XAT2-F1
#
_cell.length_a   1.000
_cell.length_b   1.000
_cell.length_c   1.000
_cell.angle_alpha   90.00
_cell.angle_beta   90.00
_cell.angle_gamma   90.00
#
_symmetry.space_group_name_H-M   'P 1'
#
loop_
_entity.id
_entity.type
_entity.pdbx_description
1 polymer ?
#
loop_
_entity_poly.entity_id
_entity_poly.type
_entity_poly.pdbx_seq_one_letter_code
_entity_poly.pdbx_strand_id
1 'polypeptide(L)'
;MTSPAQRYSQASDAIRKRTGFLNGFKEFISRGNAIELAVGIVIGAAFTAVVTAIVDGVINPLVGGIFGQPNLDEIGAFTIGNAVWTDANGVEQVGATLRPGTILTALFNFLIVAAAIYFIVVLPLNKLAARRNKAEELTPEAPSDDVILLGEIRDLLKAQAEGPGQVPGQQPRP
;
A
#
# COMPACT_ATOMS: atom_id res chain seq x y z
N MET A 1 -38.23 -40.05 -5.01
CA MET A 1 -38.72 -39.44 -3.75
C MET A 1 -37.61 -39.59 -2.72
N THR A 2 -36.90 -38.51 -2.38
CA THR A 2 -35.81 -38.56 -1.39
C THR A 2 -36.38 -38.65 0.03
N SER A 3 -35.87 -39.59 0.81
CA SER A 3 -36.35 -39.90 2.17
C SER A 3 -36.24 -38.69 3.11
N PRO A 4 -37.22 -38.42 3.99
CA PRO A 4 -37.20 -37.32 4.95
C PRO A 4 -35.91 -37.25 5.79
N ALA A 5 -35.31 -38.40 6.11
CA ALA A 5 -34.05 -38.48 6.86
C ALA A 5 -32.83 -37.90 6.11
N GLN A 6 -32.81 -37.99 4.78
CA GLN A 6 -31.69 -37.48 3.96
C GLN A 6 -31.71 -35.96 3.83
N ARG A 7 -32.86 -35.31 4.07
CA ARG A 7 -32.98 -33.85 4.07
C ARG A 7 -32.33 -33.21 5.30
N TYR A 8 -32.40 -33.89 6.44
CA TYR A 8 -31.79 -33.39 7.68
C TYR A 8 -30.26 -33.45 7.66
N SER A 9 -29.67 -34.55 7.15
CA SER A 9 -28.21 -34.67 7.01
C SER A 9 -27.63 -33.58 6.10
N GLN A 10 -28.20 -33.39 4.89
CA GLN A 10 -27.69 -32.40 3.94
C GLN A 10 -27.83 -30.95 4.44
N ALA A 11 -28.90 -30.64 5.18
CA ALA A 11 -29.06 -29.33 5.81
C ALA A 11 -28.01 -29.08 6.90
N SER A 12 -27.70 -30.10 7.72
CA SER A 12 -26.71 -30.00 8.80
C SER A 12 -25.27 -29.84 8.27
N ASP A 13 -24.92 -30.55 7.19
CA ASP A 13 -23.59 -30.49 6.58
C ASP A 13 -23.32 -29.12 5.91
N ALA A 14 -24.35 -28.55 5.27
CA ALA A 14 -24.26 -27.21 4.69
C ALA A 14 -24.04 -26.12 5.75
N ILE A 15 -24.69 -26.22 6.92
CA ILE A 15 -24.53 -25.27 8.03
C ILE A 15 -23.14 -25.40 8.66
N ARG A 16 -22.66 -26.63 8.89
CA ARG A 16 -21.32 -26.89 9.45
C ARG A 16 -20.21 -26.38 8.52
N LYS A 17 -20.35 -26.57 7.21
CA LYS A 17 -19.39 -26.09 6.20
C LYS A 17 -19.36 -24.56 6.11
N ARG A 18 -20.51 -23.89 6.12
CA ARG A 18 -20.59 -22.40 6.13
C ARG A 18 -19.97 -21.81 7.38
N THR A 19 -20.24 -22.40 8.55
CA THR A 19 -19.67 -21.95 9.83
C THR A 19 -18.15 -22.15 9.86
N GLY A 20 -17.65 -23.28 9.33
CA GLY A 20 -16.22 -23.53 9.18
C GLY A 20 -15.50 -22.53 8.27
N PHE A 21 -16.11 -22.16 7.15
CA PHE A 21 -15.54 -21.15 6.23
C PHE A 21 -15.49 -19.75 6.87
N LEU A 22 -16.58 -19.31 7.51
CA LEU A 22 -16.63 -18.00 8.17
C LEU A 22 -15.64 -17.91 9.34
N ASN A 23 -15.49 -18.99 10.10
CA ASN A 23 -14.50 -19.06 11.18
C ASN A 23 -13.06 -19.06 10.61
N GLY A 24 -12.78 -19.81 9.55
CA GLY A 24 -11.48 -19.81 8.89
C GLY A 24 -11.10 -18.46 8.26
N PHE A 25 -12.09 -17.74 7.72
CA PHE A 25 -11.90 -16.38 7.22
C PHE A 25 -11.66 -15.37 8.34
N LYS A 26 -12.41 -15.46 9.45
CA LYS A 26 -12.19 -14.65 10.65
C LYS A 26 -10.77 -14.85 11.19
N GLU A 27 -10.31 -16.11 11.29
CA GLU A 27 -8.96 -16.50 11.73
C GLU A 27 -7.85 -16.04 10.77
N PHE A 28 -8.16 -15.91 9.48
CA PHE A 28 -7.23 -15.35 8.48
C PHE A 28 -7.09 -13.84 8.62
N ILE A 29 -8.20 -13.14 8.79
CA ILE A 29 -8.24 -11.67 8.91
C ILE A 29 -7.71 -11.24 10.29
N SER A 30 -7.97 -11.99 11.36
CA SER A 30 -7.47 -11.69 12.71
C SER A 30 -5.96 -11.80 12.90
N ARG A 31 -5.23 -12.33 11.90
CA ARG A 31 -3.75 -12.36 11.90
C ARG A 31 -3.08 -10.99 11.69
N GLY A 32 -3.85 -9.90 11.64
CA GLY A 32 -3.38 -8.51 11.64
C GLY A 32 -2.86 -8.01 10.29
N ASN A 33 -1.92 -8.76 9.68
CA ASN A 33 -1.26 -8.39 8.41
C ASN A 33 -2.24 -8.14 7.24
N ALA A 34 -3.37 -8.84 7.20
CA ALA A 34 -4.37 -8.68 6.13
C ALA A 34 -5.26 -7.44 6.32
N ILE A 35 -5.59 -7.07 7.57
CA ILE A 35 -6.45 -5.93 7.87
C ILE A 35 -5.72 -4.63 7.55
N GLU A 36 -4.48 -4.49 8.00
CA GLU A 36 -3.68 -3.27 7.77
C GLU A 36 -3.46 -3.02 6.28
N LEU A 37 -3.14 -4.07 5.52
CA LEU A 37 -3.00 -3.99 4.07
C LEU A 37 -4.33 -3.65 3.38
N ALA A 38 -5.44 -4.27 3.78
CA ALA A 38 -6.75 -3.98 3.21
C ALA A 38 -7.18 -2.52 3.46
N VAL A 39 -6.97 -2.02 4.68
CA VAL A 39 -7.27 -0.62 5.02
C VAL A 39 -6.40 0.33 4.20
N GLY A 40 -5.11 0.04 4.05
CA GLY A 40 -4.20 0.84 3.21
C GLY A 40 -4.66 0.94 1.75
N ILE A 41 -5.10 -0.17 1.15
CA ILE A 41 -5.59 -0.20 -0.23
C ILE A 41 -6.88 0.61 -0.38
N VAL A 42 -7.84 0.46 0.54
CA VAL A 42 -9.12 1.16 0.50
C VAL A 42 -8.93 2.67 0.63
N ILE A 43 -8.08 3.11 1.57
CA ILE A 43 -7.76 4.52 1.76
C ILE A 43 -7.03 5.07 0.53
N GLY A 44 -6.07 4.31 -0.03
CA GLY A 44 -5.35 4.70 -1.24
C GLY A 44 -6.27 4.89 -2.45
N ALA A 45 -7.24 3.99 -2.64
CA ALA A 45 -8.24 4.10 -3.70
C ALA A 45 -9.15 5.33 -3.51
N ALA A 46 -9.66 5.54 -2.29
CA ALA A 46 -10.52 6.69 -1.98
C ALA A 46 -9.78 8.02 -2.18
N PHE A 47 -8.52 8.11 -1.73
CA PHE A 47 -7.71 9.31 -1.90
C PHE A 47 -7.42 9.60 -3.38
N THR A 48 -7.07 8.56 -4.16
CA THR A 48 -6.86 8.70 -5.61
C THR A 48 -8.10 9.28 -6.29
N ALA A 49 -9.29 8.79 -5.94
CA ALA A 49 -10.54 9.32 -6.49
C ALA A 49 -10.77 10.80 -6.17
N VAL A 50 -10.44 11.26 -4.96
CA VAL A 50 -10.52 12.68 -4.58
C VAL A 50 -9.57 13.54 -5.41
N VAL A 51 -8.32 13.10 -5.56
CA VAL A 51 -7.33 13.85 -6.36
C VAL A 51 -7.76 13.91 -7.82
N THR A 52 -8.20 12.78 -8.40
CA THR A 52 -8.71 12.73 -9.77
C THR A 52 -9.89 13.68 -9.96
N ALA A 53 -10.85 13.71 -9.02
CA ALA A 53 -11.99 14.64 -9.11
C ALA A 53 -11.56 16.13 -9.12
N ILE A 54 -10.50 16.48 -8.39
CA ILE A 54 -9.94 17.85 -8.40
C ILE A 54 -9.22 18.13 -9.73
N VAL A 55 -8.46 17.17 -10.24
CA VAL A 55 -7.78 17.30 -11.54
C VAL A 55 -8.81 17.50 -12.64
N ASP A 56 -9.81 16.63 -12.70
CA ASP A 56 -10.85 16.67 -13.74
C ASP A 56 -11.79 17.87 -13.59
N GLY A 57 -12.11 18.26 -12.35
CA GLY A 57 -13.06 19.34 -12.08
C GLY A 57 -12.46 20.75 -12.09
N VAL A 58 -11.15 20.89 -11.82
CA VAL A 58 -10.49 22.19 -11.68
C VAL A 58 -9.33 22.34 -12.64
N ILE A 59 -8.42 21.37 -12.70
CA ILE A 59 -7.18 21.52 -13.48
C ILE A 59 -7.44 21.37 -14.98
N ASN A 60 -8.15 20.32 -15.42
CA ASN A 60 -8.42 20.09 -16.84
C ASN A 60 -9.21 21.25 -17.48
N PRO A 61 -10.25 21.84 -16.85
CA PRO A 61 -10.92 23.03 -17.40
C PRO A 61 -10.03 24.26 -17.49
N LEU A 62 -9.12 24.46 -16.53
CA LEU A 62 -8.16 25.58 -16.56
C LEU A 62 -7.13 25.40 -17.69
N VAL A 63 -6.64 24.17 -17.88
CA VAL A 63 -5.79 23.83 -19.04
C VAL A 63 -6.58 24.03 -20.32
N GLY A 64 -7.84 23.59 -20.37
CA GLY A 64 -8.73 23.81 -21.51
C GLY A 64 -8.99 25.27 -21.85
N GLY A 65 -9.12 26.12 -20.84
CA GLY A 65 -9.29 27.56 -21.03
C GLY A 65 -8.04 28.26 -21.59
N ILE A 66 -6.84 27.75 -21.30
CA ILE A 66 -5.57 28.35 -21.74
C ILE A 66 -5.13 27.80 -23.10
N PHE A 67 -5.28 26.49 -23.31
CA PHE A 67 -4.79 25.79 -24.51
C PHE A 67 -5.89 25.52 -25.55
N GLY A 68 -7.13 25.90 -25.28
CA GLY A 68 -8.28 25.73 -26.17
C GLY A 68 -8.84 24.31 -26.24
N GLN A 69 -8.17 23.33 -25.62
CA GLN A 69 -8.64 21.95 -25.50
C GLN A 69 -8.48 21.44 -24.06
N PRO A 70 -9.55 20.89 -23.44
CA PRO A 70 -9.51 20.41 -22.04
C PRO A 70 -8.57 19.21 -21.83
N ASN A 71 -8.12 18.60 -22.91
CA ASN A 71 -7.28 17.40 -22.93
C ASN A 71 -6.45 17.40 -24.21
N LEU A 72 -5.21 16.91 -24.10
CA LEU A 72 -4.24 16.88 -25.21
C LEU A 72 -4.55 15.75 -26.19
N ASP A 73 -5.65 15.02 -26.00
CA ASP A 73 -6.06 13.81 -26.71
C ASP A 73 -6.23 14.02 -28.22
N GLU A 74 -6.53 15.24 -28.63
CA GLU A 74 -6.72 15.59 -30.04
C GLU A 74 -5.45 16.10 -30.71
N ILE A 75 -4.37 16.33 -29.94
CA ILE A 75 -3.07 16.68 -30.50
C ILE A 75 -2.54 15.50 -31.30
N GLY A 76 -2.49 15.66 -32.62
CA GLY A 76 -2.01 14.64 -33.55
C GLY A 76 -2.97 13.47 -33.72
N ALA A 77 -4.26 13.64 -33.44
CA ALA A 77 -5.25 12.62 -33.75
C ALA A 77 -5.33 12.40 -35.26
N PHE A 78 -5.10 11.16 -35.70
CA PHE A 78 -5.25 10.77 -37.10
C PHE A 78 -6.12 9.52 -37.19
N THR A 79 -7.08 9.55 -38.11
CA THR A 79 -7.95 8.41 -38.37
C THR A 79 -7.39 7.65 -39.57
N ILE A 80 -6.99 6.39 -39.35
CA ILE A 80 -6.60 5.48 -40.44
C ILE A 80 -7.80 4.59 -40.78
N GLY A 81 -8.18 4.61 -42.05
CA GLY A 81 -9.27 3.79 -42.58
C GLY A 81 -10.65 4.44 -42.42
N ASN A 82 -11.59 3.97 -43.23
CA ASN A 82 -12.97 4.46 -43.35
C ASN A 82 -13.99 3.40 -42.91
N ALA A 83 -13.53 2.30 -42.35
CA ALA A 83 -14.39 1.22 -41.94
C ALA A 83 -15.15 1.59 -40.66
N VAL A 84 -16.47 1.41 -40.71
CA VAL A 84 -17.40 1.74 -39.62
C VAL A 84 -17.59 0.49 -38.77
N TRP A 85 -17.36 0.61 -37.47
CA TRP A 85 -17.55 -0.48 -36.52
C TRP A 85 -18.29 0.03 -35.29
N THR A 86 -19.16 -0.80 -34.73
CA THR A 86 -19.92 -0.45 -33.51
C THR A 86 -19.16 -0.98 -32.29
N ASP A 87 -18.92 -0.12 -31.31
CA ASP A 87 -18.31 -0.54 -30.04
C ASP A 87 -19.28 -1.35 -29.17
N ALA A 88 -18.79 -1.91 -28.06
CA ALA A 88 -19.61 -2.68 -27.11
C ALA A 88 -20.72 -1.86 -26.42
N ASN A 89 -20.70 -0.52 -26.55
CA ASN A 89 -21.67 0.41 -26.00
C ASN A 89 -22.67 0.91 -27.05
N GLY A 90 -22.60 0.43 -28.30
CA GLY A 90 -23.49 0.82 -29.38
C GLY A 90 -23.10 2.10 -30.13
N VAL A 91 -21.86 2.59 -29.96
CA VAL A 91 -21.37 3.81 -30.62
C VAL A 91 -20.71 3.46 -31.95
N GLU A 92 -21.16 4.08 -33.04
CA GLU A 92 -20.53 3.96 -34.36
C GLU A 92 -19.20 4.70 -34.40
N GLN A 93 -18.12 3.97 -34.65
CA GLN A 93 -16.77 4.48 -34.78
C GLN A 93 -16.33 4.36 -36.24
N VAL A 94 -15.83 5.45 -36.81
CA VAL A 94 -15.33 5.47 -38.19
C VAL A 94 -13.80 5.41 -38.16
N GLY A 95 -13.24 4.34 -38.72
CA GLY A 95 -11.80 4.11 -38.81
C GLY A 95 -11.13 3.77 -37.47
N ALA A 96 -9.81 3.59 -37.52
CA ALA A 96 -8.97 3.50 -36.33
C ALA A 96 -8.43 4.90 -36.02
N THR A 97 -9.07 5.59 -35.07
CA THR A 97 -8.60 6.90 -34.60
C THR A 97 -7.45 6.69 -33.62
N LEU A 98 -6.21 6.90 -34.09
CA LEU A 98 -5.04 6.92 -33.23
C LEU A 98 -4.95 8.30 -32.59
N ARG A 99 -5.00 8.33 -31.25
CA ARG A 99 -4.95 9.54 -30.44
C ARG A 99 -3.68 9.53 -29.60
N PRO A 100 -2.49 9.78 -30.17
CA PRO A 100 -1.23 9.77 -29.41
C PRO A 100 -1.25 10.78 -28.26
N GLY A 101 -2.03 11.86 -28.40
CA GLY A 101 -2.31 12.83 -27.36
C GLY A 101 -2.85 12.27 -26.05
N THR A 102 -3.56 11.13 -26.08
CA THR A 102 -4.10 10.48 -24.87
C THR A 102 -3.01 10.03 -23.89
N ILE A 103 -1.85 9.62 -24.41
CA ILE A 103 -0.71 9.23 -23.58
C ILE A 103 -0.12 10.46 -22.90
N LEU A 104 -0.06 11.58 -23.62
CA LEU A 104 0.45 12.84 -23.07
C LEU A 104 -0.50 13.40 -21.99
N THR A 105 -1.82 13.34 -22.22
CA THR A 105 -2.82 13.67 -21.21
C THR A 105 -2.68 12.77 -19.97
N ALA A 106 -2.55 11.46 -20.15
CA ALA A 106 -2.37 10.53 -19.05
C ALA A 106 -1.10 10.80 -18.25
N LEU A 107 0.01 11.11 -18.92
CA LEU A 107 1.28 11.46 -18.28
C LEU A 107 1.18 12.77 -17.51
N PHE A 108 0.54 13.79 -18.08
CA PHE A 108 0.34 15.07 -17.42
C PHE A 108 -0.54 14.93 -16.17
N ASN A 109 -1.65 14.20 -16.28
CA ASN A 109 -2.53 13.91 -15.14
C ASN A 109 -1.79 13.12 -14.06
N PHE A 110 -0.97 12.13 -14.43
CA PHE A 110 -0.13 11.39 -13.51
C PHE A 110 0.84 12.31 -12.75
N LEU A 111 1.51 13.25 -13.44
CA LEU A 111 2.42 14.20 -12.81
C LEU A 111 1.70 15.12 -11.81
N ILE A 112 0.49 15.58 -12.12
CA ILE A 112 -0.30 16.40 -11.19
C ILE A 112 -0.69 15.60 -9.96
N VAL A 113 -1.18 14.37 -10.13
CA VAL A 113 -1.55 13.50 -9.01
C VAL A 113 -0.34 13.20 -8.12
N ALA A 114 0.81 12.87 -8.74
CA ALA A 114 2.06 12.63 -8.03
C ALA A 114 2.52 13.87 -7.25
N ALA A 115 2.44 15.06 -7.85
CA ALA A 115 2.76 16.31 -7.19
C ALA A 115 1.81 16.58 -6.00
N ALA A 116 0.51 16.36 -6.17
CA ALA A 116 -0.47 16.53 -5.08
C ALA A 116 -0.18 15.59 -3.90
N ILE A 117 0.07 14.30 -4.17
CA ILE A 117 0.47 13.33 -3.14
C ILE A 117 1.76 13.78 -2.45
N TYR A 118 2.75 14.21 -3.23
CA TYR A 118 4.04 14.63 -2.68
C TYR A 118 3.90 15.84 -1.75
N PHE A 119 3.20 16.89 -2.18
CA PHE A 119 3.07 18.12 -1.39
C PHE A 119 2.13 17.98 -0.18
N ILE A 120 1.04 17.22 -0.30
CA ILE A 120 0.02 17.10 0.75
C ILE A 120 0.35 16.01 1.77
N VAL A 121 1.01 14.93 1.35
CA VAL A 121 1.25 13.75 2.21
C VAL A 121 2.73 13.60 2.51
N VAL A 122 3.57 13.46 1.48
CA VAL A 122 4.99 13.11 1.66
C VAL A 122 5.77 14.24 2.33
N LEU A 123 5.58 15.48 1.89
CA LEU A 123 6.29 16.64 2.43
C LEU A 123 5.98 16.90 3.92
N PRO A 124 4.72 16.94 4.40
CA PRO A 124 4.45 17.11 5.83
C PRO A 124 4.86 15.90 6.66
N LEU A 125 4.72 14.67 6.14
CA LEU A 125 5.21 13.48 6.84
C LEU A 125 6.73 13.52 7.00
N ASN A 126 7.47 13.85 5.94
CA ASN A 126 8.93 14.02 6.00
C ASN A 126 9.32 15.14 6.97
N LYS A 127 8.59 16.26 6.98
CA LYS A 127 8.82 17.37 7.90
C LYS A 127 8.53 16.98 9.36
N LEU A 128 7.50 16.17 9.60
CA LEU A 128 7.16 15.68 10.94
C LEU A 128 8.16 14.62 11.42
N ALA A 129 8.57 13.70 10.55
CA ALA A 129 9.60 12.70 10.82
C ALA A 129 10.94 13.39 11.15
N ALA A 130 11.35 14.39 10.37
CA ALA A 130 12.54 15.18 10.66
C ALA A 130 12.46 15.92 12.02
N ARG A 131 11.26 16.27 12.48
CA ARG A 131 11.03 16.85 13.82
C ARG A 131 11.05 15.81 14.93
N ARG A 132 10.56 14.59 14.70
CA ARG A 132 10.66 13.47 15.64
C ARG A 132 12.10 13.01 15.82
N ASN A 133 12.83 12.79 14.74
CA ASN A 133 14.23 12.36 14.80
C ASN A 133 15.10 13.38 15.54
N LYS A 134 14.82 14.69 15.40
CA LYS A 134 15.52 15.76 16.13
C LYS A 134 15.11 15.88 17.61
N ALA A 135 13.94 15.35 17.98
CA ALA A 135 13.51 15.23 19.36
C ALA A 135 14.04 13.94 20.02
N GLU A 136 14.14 12.86 19.25
CA GLU A 136 14.77 11.58 19.64
C GLU A 136 16.29 11.73 19.84
N GLU A 137 16.99 12.67 19.19
CA GLU A 137 18.39 13.01 19.53
C GLU A 137 18.55 13.64 20.94
N LEU A 138 17.48 14.18 21.55
CA LEU A 138 17.51 14.86 22.85
C LEU A 138 16.98 14.01 24.02
N THR A 139 16.30 12.92 23.72
CA THR A 139 15.93 11.89 24.69
C THR A 139 16.71 10.64 24.36
N PRO A 140 17.61 10.15 25.22
CA PRO A 140 18.22 8.84 25.03
C PRO A 140 17.07 7.85 24.82
N GLU A 141 16.95 7.31 23.60
CA GLU A 141 15.96 6.29 23.29
C GLU A 141 16.19 5.18 24.30
N ALA A 142 15.17 4.89 25.13
CA ALA A 142 15.24 3.74 26.01
C ALA A 142 15.48 2.54 25.09
N PRO A 143 16.60 1.81 25.25
CA PRO A 143 16.91 0.70 24.36
C PRO A 143 15.73 -0.26 24.35
N SER A 144 15.37 -0.78 23.16
CA SER A 144 14.30 -1.76 23.06
C SER A 144 14.59 -2.96 23.94
N ASP A 145 13.56 -3.68 24.38
CA ASP A 145 13.70 -4.84 25.27
C ASP A 145 14.72 -5.85 24.74
N ASP A 146 14.75 -6.05 23.42
CA ASP A 146 15.76 -6.89 22.74
C ASP A 146 17.18 -6.36 22.94
N VAL A 147 17.41 -5.05 22.84
CA VAL A 147 18.72 -4.43 23.03
C VAL A 147 19.16 -4.52 24.50
N ILE A 148 18.22 -4.40 25.45
CA ILE A 148 18.48 -4.60 26.88
C ILE A 148 18.90 -6.05 27.14
N LEU A 149 18.11 -7.02 26.66
CA LEU A 149 18.41 -8.45 26.79
C LEU A 149 19.75 -8.81 26.14
N LEU A 150 20.06 -8.26 24.97
CA LEU A 150 21.36 -8.45 24.32
C LEU A 150 22.51 -7.87 25.14
N GLY A 151 22.29 -6.75 25.82
CA GLY A 151 23.25 -6.16 26.77
C GLY A 151 23.51 -7.10 27.96
N GLU A 152 22.43 -7.61 28.57
CA GLU A 152 22.52 -8.58 29.66
C GLU A 152 23.21 -9.88 29.23
N ILE A 153 22.88 -10.42 28.05
CA ILE A 153 23.53 -11.62 27.50
C ILE A 153 25.02 -11.38 27.25
N ARG A 154 25.40 -10.22 26.70
CA ARG A 154 26.82 -9.86 26.49
C ARG A 154 27.56 -9.83 27.82
N ASP A 155 26.96 -9.24 28.84
CA ASP A 155 27.59 -9.07 30.14
C ASP A 155 27.71 -10.42 30.87
N LEU A 156 26.70 -11.29 30.76
CA LEU A 156 26.74 -12.68 31.23
C LEU A 156 27.81 -13.51 30.51
N LEU A 157 27.92 -13.37 29.18
CA LEU A 157 28.93 -14.09 28.39
C LEU A 157 30.34 -13.63 28.73
N LYS A 158 30.54 -12.31 28.95
CA LYS A 158 31.81 -11.75 29.39
C LYS A 158 32.19 -12.26 30.78
N ALA A 159 31.25 -12.28 31.73
CA ALA A 159 31.47 -12.83 33.06
C ALA A 159 31.82 -14.33 33.02
N GLN A 160 31.23 -15.09 32.10
CA GLN A 160 31.55 -16.50 31.89
C GLN A 160 32.93 -16.70 31.24
N ALA A 161 33.34 -15.81 30.34
CA ALA A 161 34.68 -15.81 29.76
C ALA A 161 35.77 -15.42 30.79
N GLU A 162 35.42 -14.67 31.83
CA GLU A 162 36.33 -14.12 32.84
C GLU A 162 36.49 -15.00 34.12
N GLY A 163 35.87 -16.18 34.24
CA GLY A 163 36.07 -17.04 35.43
C GLY A 163 36.10 -18.56 35.17
N PRO A 164 36.80 -19.39 35.99
CA PRO A 164 37.89 -19.15 36.94
C PRO A 164 39.18 -19.86 36.46
N GLY A 165 40.06 -19.16 35.76
CA GLY A 165 41.29 -19.73 35.17
C GLY A 165 42.62 -19.13 35.65
N GLN A 166 42.60 -18.09 36.49
CA GLN A 166 43.83 -17.47 36.99
C GLN A 166 43.68 -17.18 38.48
N VAL A 167 44.38 -17.97 39.30
CA VAL A 167 44.71 -17.60 40.68
C VAL A 167 45.97 -16.73 40.59
N PRO A 168 45.90 -15.39 40.76
CA PRO A 168 47.07 -14.53 40.75
C PRO A 168 47.69 -14.62 42.15
N GLY A 169 48.72 -15.44 42.34
CA GLY A 169 49.41 -15.45 43.63
C GLY A 169 50.33 -16.62 43.96
N GLN A 170 50.39 -17.70 43.17
CA GLN A 170 51.37 -18.76 43.43
C GLN A 170 52.72 -18.40 42.81
N GLN A 171 53.47 -17.58 43.55
CA GLN A 171 54.91 -17.39 43.36
C GLN A 171 55.63 -18.71 43.64
N PRO A 172 56.46 -19.24 42.72
CA PRO A 172 57.32 -20.37 43.05
C PRO A 172 58.58 -19.84 43.74
N ARG A 173 58.81 -20.23 45.01
CA ARG A 173 60.16 -20.27 45.62
C ARG A 173 60.21 -21.24 46.80
N PRO A 174 61.40 -21.77 47.13
CA PRO A 174 62.63 -21.93 46.33
C PRO A 174 62.78 -23.34 45.73
#